data_AF-A0A7K2VVF7-F1
#
_entry.id   AF-A0A7K2VVF7-F1
#
_cell.length_a   1.000
_cell.length_b   1.000
_cell.length_c   1.000
_cell.angle_alpha   90.00
_cell.angle_beta   90.00
_cell.angle_gamma   90.00
#
_symmetry.space_group_name_H-M   'P 1'
#
loop_
_entity.id
_entity.type
_entity.pdbx_description
1 polymer ?
#
loop_
_entity_poly.entity_id
_entity_poly.type
_entity_poly.pdbx_seq_one_letter_code
_entity_poly.pdbx_strand_id
1 'polypeptide(L)'
;MEYVYAVGLGDLALDGTAPVTGVDGGTVRTVGGGRGLTALVSAVPADRFAEEHLAPQLEDLERLEAIARAHHAVVDAAFATATVLPMRLATVYRDQTRVAAMLDEQHACFEELLRTLDGHVELGLKVYAEPRAAAPAEEPEPAGA
;
A
#
# COMPACT_ATOMS: atom_id res chain seq x y z
N MET A 1 -1.38 -12.96 14.52
CA MET A 1 -1.44 -12.79 13.06
C MET A 1 -0.34 -11.83 12.64
N GLU A 2 0.09 -11.87 11.40
CA GLU A 2 1.08 -10.97 10.82
C GLU A 2 0.41 -10.08 9.77
N TYR A 3 0.45 -8.77 9.97
CA TYR A 3 0.03 -7.80 8.97
C TYR A 3 1.21 -7.48 8.06
N VAL A 4 1.05 -7.57 6.74
CA VAL A 4 2.12 -7.33 5.77
C VAL A 4 1.91 -5.99 5.07
N TYR A 5 2.92 -5.11 5.14
CA TYR A 5 2.88 -3.76 4.60
C TYR A 5 3.44 -3.69 3.18
N ALA A 6 4.65 -4.20 2.99
CA ALA A 6 5.36 -4.12 1.74
C ALA A 6 6.37 -5.27 1.60
N VAL A 7 6.78 -5.54 0.36
CA VAL A 7 7.81 -6.53 0.00
C VAL A 7 8.93 -5.82 -0.75
N GLY A 8 10.19 -6.20 -0.49
CA GLY A 8 11.37 -5.65 -1.16
C GLY A 8 12.50 -6.66 -1.26
N LEU A 9 13.60 -6.24 -1.90
CA LEU A 9 14.81 -7.05 -2.05
C LEU A 9 15.79 -6.80 -0.90
N GLY A 10 16.49 -7.85 -0.50
CA GLY A 10 17.55 -7.81 0.51
C GLY A 10 17.04 -7.46 1.91
N ASP A 11 17.93 -6.89 2.72
CA ASP A 11 17.59 -6.45 4.06
C ASP A 11 16.92 -5.07 4.00
N LEU A 12 15.58 -5.07 4.09
CA LEU A 12 14.82 -3.84 4.22
C LEU A 12 15.11 -3.19 5.58
N ALA A 13 15.59 -1.95 5.54
CA ALA A 13 15.76 -1.11 6.71
C ALA A 13 14.85 0.11 6.59
N LEU A 14 14.13 0.40 7.68
CA LEU A 14 13.51 1.71 7.83
C LEU A 14 14.60 2.69 8.26
N ASP A 15 14.54 3.92 7.74
CA ASP A 15 15.53 4.99 7.87
C ASP A 15 15.80 5.46 9.30
N GLY A 16 15.05 4.98 10.30
CA GLY A 16 15.34 5.17 11.72
C GLY A 16 15.26 6.62 12.23
N THR A 17 15.01 7.57 11.34
CA THR A 17 14.88 9.01 11.62
C THR A 17 13.63 9.31 12.45
N ALA A 18 12.60 8.46 12.35
CA ALA A 18 11.50 8.36 13.30
C ALA A 18 11.06 6.89 13.45
N PRO A 19 10.73 6.41 14.67
CA PRO A 19 10.14 5.09 14.84
C PRO A 19 8.75 5.06 14.20
N VAL A 20 8.60 4.25 13.15
CA VAL A 20 7.31 4.05 12.49
C VAL A 20 6.55 2.97 13.22
N THR A 21 5.33 3.32 13.65
CA THR A 21 4.44 2.41 14.34
C THR A 21 3.48 1.79 13.32
N GLY A 22 3.41 0.45 13.32
CA GLY A 22 2.47 -0.28 12.49
C GLY A 22 1.02 -0.20 12.99
N VAL A 23 0.13 -0.83 12.26
CA VAL A 23 -1.28 -1.03 12.60
C VAL A 23 -1.42 -1.57 14.02
N ASP A 24 -2.40 -1.04 14.76
CA ASP A 24 -2.68 -1.36 16.17
C ASP A 24 -1.49 -1.17 17.12
N GLY A 25 -0.57 -0.25 16.81
CA GLY A 25 0.59 0.00 17.66
C GLY A 25 1.72 -1.01 17.48
N GLY A 26 1.63 -1.87 16.47
CA GLY A 26 2.58 -2.96 16.27
C GLY A 26 3.98 -2.48 15.91
N THR A 27 5.00 -3.06 16.54
CA THR A 27 6.40 -2.84 16.13
C THR A 27 6.64 -3.48 14.76
N VAL A 28 7.08 -2.67 13.80
CA VAL A 28 7.42 -3.13 12.45
C VAL A 28 8.74 -3.91 12.51
N ARG A 29 8.78 -5.04 11.81
CA ARG A 29 9.94 -5.93 11.68
C ARG A 29 10.00 -6.52 10.28
N THR A 30 11.09 -7.19 9.97
CA THR A 30 11.26 -7.91 8.71
C THR A 30 11.02 -9.41 8.85
N VAL A 31 10.52 -10.03 7.79
CA VAL A 31 10.48 -11.48 7.61
C VAL A 31 11.08 -11.79 6.24
N GLY A 32 12.14 -12.60 6.21
CA GLY A 32 12.81 -13.00 4.97
C GLY A 32 12.25 -14.29 4.37
N GLY A 33 12.23 -14.37 3.04
CA GLY A 33 12.05 -15.60 2.27
C GLY A 33 13.39 -16.25 1.88
N GLY A 34 13.35 -17.45 1.31
CA GLY A 34 14.54 -18.24 0.97
C GLY A 34 15.37 -17.73 -0.21
N ARG A 35 15.03 -16.57 -0.81
CA ARG A 35 15.63 -16.05 -2.05
C ARG A 35 15.80 -14.52 -2.06
N GLY A 36 16.12 -13.93 -0.91
CA GLY A 36 16.49 -12.51 -0.81
C GLY A 36 15.33 -11.53 -0.99
N LEU A 37 14.08 -12.01 -0.87
CA LEU A 37 12.92 -11.14 -0.66
C LEU A 37 12.66 -11.00 0.84
N THR A 38 12.23 -9.81 1.23
CA THR A 38 11.89 -9.47 2.60
C THR A 38 10.55 -8.75 2.65
N ALA A 39 9.72 -9.12 3.62
CA ALA A 39 8.47 -8.43 3.92
C ALA A 39 8.63 -7.55 5.17
N LEU A 40 8.04 -6.36 5.14
CA LEU A 40 7.79 -5.56 6.34
C LEU A 40 6.46 -6.01 6.96
N VAL A 41 6.50 -6.37 8.24
CA VAL A 41 5.34 -6.90 8.96
C VAL A 41 5.22 -6.35 10.38
N SER A 42 4.04 -6.48 10.98
CA SER A 42 3.86 -6.33 12.43
C SER A 42 2.85 -7.34 12.95
N ALA A 43 2.98 -7.68 14.23
CA ALA A 43 1.98 -8.52 14.89
C ALA A 43 0.67 -7.75 15.04
N VAL A 44 -0.43 -8.41 14.76
CA VAL A 44 -1.78 -7.91 15.00
C VAL A 44 -2.65 -8.98 15.68
N PRO A 45 -3.60 -8.60 16.53
CA PRO A 45 -4.33 -9.53 17.37
C PRO A 45 -5.39 -10.28 16.55
N ALA A 46 -5.52 -11.59 16.80
CA ALA A 46 -6.36 -12.46 15.99
C ALA A 46 -7.86 -12.18 16.14
N ASP A 47 -8.29 -11.76 17.34
CA ASP A 47 -9.67 -11.33 17.64
C ASP A 47 -10.13 -10.10 16.84
N ARG A 48 -9.21 -9.41 16.15
CA ARG A 48 -9.53 -8.31 15.23
C ARG A 48 -9.17 -8.60 13.77
N PHE A 49 -8.11 -9.36 13.51
CA PHE A 49 -7.60 -9.53 12.14
C PHE A 49 -7.81 -10.93 11.56
N ALA A 50 -8.49 -11.82 12.27
CA ALA A 50 -9.04 -13.01 11.64
C ALA A 50 -10.15 -12.64 10.64
N GLU A 51 -10.36 -13.50 9.65
CA GLU A 51 -11.24 -13.24 8.50
C GLU A 51 -12.65 -12.83 8.92
N GLU A 52 -13.20 -13.49 9.93
CA GLU A 52 -14.53 -13.24 10.49
C GLU A 52 -14.70 -11.86 11.14
N HIS A 53 -13.60 -11.22 11.55
CA HIS A 53 -13.60 -9.94 12.26
C HIS A 53 -13.13 -8.77 11.40
N LEU A 54 -12.36 -9.06 10.35
CA LEU A 54 -11.72 -8.04 9.54
C LEU A 54 -12.73 -7.30 8.65
N ALA A 55 -13.63 -8.01 7.97
CA ALA A 55 -14.57 -7.38 7.04
C ALA A 55 -15.48 -6.33 7.71
N PRO A 56 -16.15 -6.61 8.85
CA PRO A 56 -16.96 -5.60 9.54
C PRO A 56 -16.16 -4.39 10.00
N GLN A 57 -14.88 -4.56 10.38
CA GLN A 57 -14.03 -3.44 10.78
C GLN A 57 -13.64 -2.52 9.62
N LEU A 58 -13.61 -3.03 8.39
CA LEU A 58 -13.32 -2.21 7.21
C LEU A 58 -14.54 -1.43 6.71
N GLU A 59 -15.74 -1.75 7.23
CA GLU A 59 -16.96 -0.97 7.00
C GLU A 59 -17.08 0.23 7.98
N ASP A 60 -16.38 0.18 9.11
CA ASP A 60 -16.22 1.30 10.03
C ASP A 60 -15.16 2.27 9.49
N LEU A 61 -15.59 3.48 9.11
CA LEU A 61 -14.73 4.48 8.50
C LEU A 61 -13.60 4.98 9.41
N GLU A 62 -13.84 5.13 10.72
CA GLU A 62 -12.81 5.59 11.65
C GLU A 62 -11.74 4.51 11.82
N ARG A 63 -12.18 3.26 11.89
CA ARG A 63 -11.28 2.10 11.98
C ARG A 63 -10.49 1.92 10.69
N LEU A 64 -11.15 1.97 9.53
CA LEU A 64 -10.52 1.89 8.22
C LEU A 64 -9.48 3.00 8.05
N GLU A 65 -9.81 4.23 8.40
CA GLU A 65 -8.89 5.37 8.34
C GLU A 65 -7.65 5.14 9.21
N ALA A 66 -7.83 4.68 10.45
CA ALA A 66 -6.70 4.40 11.35
C ALA A 66 -5.78 3.31 10.77
N ILE A 67 -6.34 2.23 10.23
CA ILE A 67 -5.56 1.15 9.59
C ILE A 67 -4.85 1.67 8.34
N ALA A 68 -5.55 2.44 7.49
CA ALA A 68 -4.99 2.99 6.26
C ALA A 68 -3.84 3.96 6.52
N ARG A 69 -3.97 4.85 7.49
CA ARG A 69 -2.91 5.79 7.87
C ARG A 69 -1.69 5.08 8.42
N ALA A 70 -1.87 4.10 9.30
CA ALA A 70 -0.75 3.33 9.85
C ALA A 70 -0.06 2.49 8.76
N HIS A 71 -0.83 1.87 7.87
CA HIS A 71 -0.29 1.14 6.72
C HIS A 71 0.55 2.06 5.82
N HIS A 72 -0.03 3.19 5.43
CA HIS A 72 0.63 4.15 4.55
C HIS A 72 1.91 4.70 5.17
N ALA A 73 1.93 5.03 6.47
CA ALA A 73 3.13 5.51 7.14
C ALA A 73 4.29 4.51 7.07
N VAL A 74 4.03 3.21 7.19
CA VAL A 74 5.06 2.16 7.05
C VAL A 74 5.53 2.06 5.60
N VAL A 75 4.61 2.09 4.65
CA VAL A 75 4.93 2.03 3.22
C VAL A 75 5.75 3.24 2.77
N ASP A 76 5.37 4.45 3.18
CA ASP A 76 6.08 5.68 2.84
C ASP A 76 7.50 5.69 3.40
N ALA A 77 7.68 5.24 4.65
CA ALA A 77 9.01 5.10 5.23
C ALA A 77 9.86 4.05 4.51
N ALA A 78 9.25 2.98 4.01
CA ALA A 78 9.94 1.98 3.22
C ALA A 78 10.38 2.53 1.85
N PHE A 79 9.53 3.31 1.19
CA PHE A 79 9.87 3.98 -0.07
C PHE A 79 11.00 5.01 0.06
N ALA A 80 11.17 5.59 1.24
CA ALA A 80 12.26 6.54 1.50
C ALA A 80 13.65 5.87 1.47
N THR A 81 13.73 4.55 1.68
CA THR A 81 15.01 3.83 1.79
C THR A 81 15.28 2.81 0.69
N ALA A 82 14.23 2.27 0.07
CA ALA A 82 14.35 1.21 -0.92
C ALA A 82 13.17 1.17 -1.90
N THR A 83 13.38 0.53 -3.05
CA THR A 83 12.29 0.11 -3.92
C THR A 83 11.52 -1.02 -3.25
N VAL A 84 10.23 -0.80 -3.04
CA VAL A 84 9.31 -1.76 -2.42
C VAL A 84 8.02 -1.90 -3.22
N LEU A 85 7.36 -3.04 -3.07
CA LEU A 85 5.99 -3.28 -3.53
C LEU A 85 5.04 -3.13 -2.34
N PRO A 86 4.17 -2.12 -2.33
CA PRO A 86 3.16 -2.00 -1.29
C PRO A 86 2.13 -3.12 -1.44
N MET A 87 1.84 -3.80 -0.33
CA MET A 87 0.80 -4.82 -0.29
C MET A 87 -0.57 -4.17 -0.18
N ARG A 88 -1.62 -4.88 -0.62
CA ARG A 88 -2.99 -4.40 -0.44
C ARG A 88 -3.28 -4.16 1.04
N LEU A 89 -4.07 -3.12 1.34
CA LEU A 89 -4.52 -2.83 2.69
C LEU A 89 -5.16 -4.08 3.31
N ALA A 90 -4.86 -4.32 4.59
CA ALA A 90 -5.35 -5.45 5.37
C ALA A 90 -4.90 -6.83 4.86
N THR A 91 -3.73 -6.89 4.22
CA THR A 91 -3.07 -8.18 3.92
C THR A 91 -2.52 -8.80 5.20
N VAL A 92 -3.14 -9.89 5.66
CA VAL A 92 -2.78 -10.59 6.90
C VAL A 92 -2.52 -12.08 6.69
N TYR A 93 -1.53 -12.60 7.41
CA TYR A 93 -1.19 -14.02 7.47
C TYR A 93 -1.30 -14.53 8.90
N ARG A 94 -1.45 -15.85 9.07
CA ARG A 94 -1.54 -16.45 10.40
C ARG A 94 -0.28 -16.25 11.24
N ASP A 95 0.88 -16.38 10.61
CA ASP A 95 2.19 -16.36 11.24
C ASP A 95 3.28 -16.01 10.22
N GLN A 96 4.52 -15.84 10.70
CA GLN A 96 5.68 -15.48 9.89
C GLN A 96 6.07 -16.58 8.91
N THR A 97 5.85 -17.84 9.25
CA THR A 97 6.11 -18.98 8.36
C THR A 97 5.26 -18.87 7.10
N ARG A 98 3.99 -18.44 7.24
CA ARG A 98 3.09 -18.20 6.10
C ARG A 98 3.48 -16.98 5.29
N VAL A 99 4.04 -15.93 5.93
CA VAL A 99 4.61 -14.79 5.20
C VAL A 99 5.82 -15.24 4.37
N ALA A 100 6.76 -15.98 4.97
CA ALA A 100 7.94 -16.50 4.28
C ALA A 100 7.56 -17.43 3.12
N ALA A 101 6.57 -18.32 3.32
CA ALA A 101 6.04 -19.17 2.26
C ALA A 101 5.45 -18.35 1.10
N MET A 102 4.71 -17.28 1.38
CA MET A 102 4.20 -16.38 0.34
C MET A 102 5.33 -15.71 -0.45
N LEU A 103 6.37 -15.24 0.23
CA LEU A 103 7.55 -14.65 -0.43
C LEU A 103 8.22 -15.64 -1.38
N ASP A 104 8.31 -16.92 -0.97
CA ASP A 104 8.86 -17.97 -1.81
C ASP A 104 7.94 -18.30 -2.99
N GLU A 105 6.64 -18.52 -2.75
CA GLU A 105 5.66 -18.87 -3.79
C GLU A 105 5.55 -17.79 -4.88
N GLN A 106 5.60 -16.52 -4.49
CA GLN A 106 5.46 -15.38 -5.38
C GLN A 106 6.81 -14.79 -5.84
N HIS A 107 7.93 -15.47 -5.54
CA HIS A 107 9.28 -14.92 -5.68
C HIS A 107 9.54 -14.30 -7.05
N ALA A 108 9.29 -15.06 -8.14
CA ALA A 108 9.56 -14.59 -9.49
C ALA A 108 8.76 -13.34 -9.86
N CYS A 109 7.49 -13.27 -9.44
CA CYS A 109 6.61 -12.14 -9.71
C CYS A 109 7.09 -10.87 -8.97
N PHE A 110 7.37 -10.98 -7.68
CA PHE A 110 7.85 -9.84 -6.90
C PHE A 110 9.22 -9.36 -7.37
N GLU A 111 10.13 -10.29 -7.66
CA GLU A 111 11.48 -9.95 -8.11
C GLU A 111 11.45 -9.22 -9.46
N GLU A 112 10.62 -9.65 -10.41
CA GLU A 112 10.44 -8.98 -11.70
C GLU A 112 9.88 -7.55 -11.54
N LEU A 113 8.84 -7.38 -10.71
CA LEU A 113 8.24 -6.08 -10.45
C LEU A 113 9.21 -5.13 -9.75
N LEU A 114 9.93 -5.61 -8.71
CA LEU A 114 10.93 -4.82 -7.99
C LEU A 114 12.06 -4.36 -8.92
N ARG A 115 12.56 -5.25 -9.78
CA ARG A 115 13.58 -4.87 -10.79
C ARG A 115 13.06 -3.85 -11.79
N THR A 116 11.81 -3.97 -12.20
CA THR A 116 11.18 -3.04 -13.14
C THR A 116 11.04 -1.64 -12.55
N LEU A 117 10.73 -1.56 -11.25
CA LEU A 117 10.52 -0.30 -10.54
C LEU A 117 11.79 0.28 -9.93
N ASP A 118 12.92 -0.44 -9.99
CA ASP A 118 14.19 0.05 -9.49
C ASP A 118 14.58 1.36 -10.19
N GLY A 119 15.03 2.35 -9.41
CA GLY A 119 15.35 3.70 -9.89
C GLY A 119 14.15 4.54 -10.38
N HIS A 120 12.91 4.09 -10.20
CA HIS A 120 11.71 4.84 -10.54
C HIS A 120 11.04 5.46 -9.31
N VAL A 121 10.20 6.48 -9.54
CA VAL A 121 9.37 7.12 -8.51
C VAL A 121 7.91 7.13 -8.93
N GLU A 122 7.00 6.99 -7.96
CA GLU A 122 5.57 7.13 -8.20
C GLU A 122 5.16 8.61 -8.13
N LEU A 123 4.39 9.08 -9.13
CA LEU A 123 3.87 10.44 -9.18
C LEU A 123 2.37 10.43 -9.48
N GLY A 124 1.58 11.05 -8.60
CA GLY A 124 0.16 11.29 -8.82
C GLY A 124 -0.11 12.73 -9.25
N LEU A 125 -0.64 12.94 -10.46
CA LEU A 125 -1.09 14.25 -10.94
C LEU A 125 -2.61 14.35 -10.90
N LYS A 126 -3.15 15.36 -10.21
CA LYS A 126 -4.58 15.70 -10.23
C LYS A 126 -4.77 17.06 -10.89
N VAL A 127 -5.55 17.12 -11.96
CA VAL A 127 -5.87 18.35 -12.71
C VAL A 127 -7.35 18.65 -12.54
N TYR A 128 -7.66 19.86 -12.09
CA TYR A 128 -9.02 20.37 -11.96
C TYR A 128 -9.25 21.43 -13.03
N ALA A 129 -10.38 21.39 -13.73
CA ALA A 129 -10.76 22.39 -14.72
C ALA A 129 -12.23 22.78 -14.50
N GLU A 130 -12.52 24.08 -14.61
CA GLU A 130 -13.90 24.54 -14.61
C GLU A 130 -14.56 24.17 -15.94
N PRO A 131 -15.83 23.71 -15.94
CA PRO A 131 -16.58 23.51 -17.17
C PRO A 131 -16.64 24.83 -17.93
N ARG A 132 -16.13 24.87 -19.16
CA ARG A 132 -16.26 26.06 -20.01
C ARG A 132 -17.74 26.31 -20.24
N ALA A 133 -18.25 27.45 -19.81
CA ALA A 133 -19.57 27.90 -20.21
C ALA A 133 -19.61 27.92 -21.75
N ALA A 134 -20.50 27.11 -22.33
CA ALA A 134 -20.77 27.19 -23.76
C ALA A 134 -21.24 28.62 -24.04
N ALA A 135 -20.50 29.36 -24.87
CA ALA A 135 -21.03 30.59 -25.43
C ALA A 135 -22.31 30.21 -26.18
N PRO A 136 -23.44 30.93 -26.01
CA PRO A 136 -24.62 30.68 -26.80
C PRO A 136 -24.21 30.77 -28.28
N ALA A 137 -24.54 29.73 -29.05
CA ALA A 137 -24.41 29.79 -30.49
C ALA A 137 -25.30 30.94 -30.96
N GLU A 138 -24.71 31.96 -31.60
CA GLU A 138 -25.49 32.93 -32.36
C GLU A 138 -26.19 32.14 -33.47
N GLU A 139 -27.49 31.92 -33.32
CA GLU A 139 -28.32 31.41 -34.40
C GLU A 139 -28.24 32.40 -35.56
N PRO A 140 -27.88 31.97 -36.78
CA PRO A 140 -27.84 32.87 -37.91
C PRO A 140 -29.25 33.39 -38.20
N GLU A 141 -29.40 34.72 -38.27
CA GLU A 141 -30.68 35.35 -38.60
C GLU A 141 -31.21 34.84 -39.96
N PRO A 142 -32.51 34.51 -40.06
CA PRO A 142 -33.10 34.08 -41.31
C PRO A 142 -33.09 35.25 -42.31
N ALA A 143 -32.47 35.03 -43.48
CA ALA A 143 -32.52 35.96 -44.60
C ALA A 143 -33.98 36.16 -45.05
N GLY A 144 -34.46 37.39 -44.92
CA GLY A 144 -35.80 37.81 -45.35
C GLY A 144 -36.03 37.68 -46.86
N ALA A 145 -37.30 37.46 -47.21
CA ALA A 145 -37.87 37.16 -48.53
C ALA A 145 -37.81 38.31 -49.55
#